data_AF-A0A9P5CTZ9-F1
#
_entry.id   AF-A0A9P5CTZ9-F1
#
_cell.length_a   1.000
_cell.length_b   1.000
_cell.length_c   1.000
_cell.angle_alpha   90.00
_cell.angle_beta   90.00
_cell.angle_gamma   90.00
#
_symmetry.space_group_name_H-M   'P 1'
#
loop_
_entity.id
_entity.type
_entity.pdbx_description
1 polymer ?
#
loop_
_entity_poly.entity_id
_entity_poly.type
_entity_poly.pdbx_seq_one_letter_code
_entity_poly.pdbx_strand_id
1 'polypeptide(L)'
;MSTELTFPSPNLGVNPSTRHCLIYFLTGNPGLIDYYAPFLTHLRSLLNDIEVRRKHKVAFHLYGRDLAGFNDADHAAPFNATSNPPHDVESQIQHAFRHIIAANHIPTTITSPDGGKVQRGGQPFDEVVLMGHSLGTYLALEIFHRHLHDPDIAPGLNLKSGVLLFATIAHLAKSRKGVQLDLIRRTPVLSTHVHTIARSLLWLLPVAFIRWFTATVLSMAPHAAATTTRFLTSRDGIYQALYLGMDEMKVISEETWAEELWEIADEAVAHAHEVPKFFILFGKDDHWVPNQHRDKFIEEREKHSAREDAPKTKRGRTRIVIDEEGLPHDFCINHSETVANKVGVWIDEIAEHP
;
A
#
# COMPACT_ATOMS: atom_id res chain seq x y z
N MET A 1 16.28 12.59 1.97
CA MET A 1 15.16 11.71 2.37
C MET A 1 14.43 11.37 1.09
N SER A 2 14.07 10.12 0.91
CA SER A 2 13.27 9.73 -0.24
C SER A 2 11.81 9.85 0.16
N THR A 3 11.10 10.86 -0.34
CA THR A 3 9.63 10.95 -0.26
C THR A 3 8.96 9.93 -1.18
N GLU A 4 9.72 9.42 -2.15
CA GLU A 4 9.31 8.46 -3.16
C GLU A 4 10.45 7.48 -3.46
N LEU A 5 10.09 6.25 -3.81
CA LEU A 5 10.99 5.24 -4.34
C LEU A 5 10.48 4.83 -5.72
N THR A 6 11.37 4.95 -6.71
CA THR A 6 11.05 4.66 -8.11
C THR A 6 12.06 3.67 -8.66
N PHE A 7 11.58 2.53 -9.16
CA PHE A 7 12.39 1.51 -9.83
C PHE A 7 11.79 1.21 -11.20
N PRO A 8 12.07 2.06 -12.22
CA PRO A 8 11.54 1.84 -13.56
C PRO A 8 12.14 0.57 -14.18
N SER A 9 11.47 -0.02 -15.16
CA SER A 9 12.04 -1.13 -15.92
C SER A 9 13.33 -0.66 -16.62
N PRO A 10 14.43 -1.43 -16.56
CA PRO A 10 15.63 -1.12 -17.32
C PRO A 10 15.46 -1.39 -18.82
N ASN A 11 14.41 -2.08 -19.24
CA ASN A 11 14.22 -2.59 -20.60
C ASN A 11 13.28 -1.70 -21.44
N LEU A 12 13.42 -0.38 -21.33
CA LEU A 12 12.64 0.57 -22.11
C LEU A 12 13.14 0.63 -23.55
N GLY A 13 12.26 0.33 -24.51
CA GLY A 13 12.52 0.49 -25.95
C GLY A 13 13.02 -0.75 -26.69
N VAL A 14 13.07 -1.92 -26.05
CA VAL A 14 13.50 -3.18 -26.71
C VAL A 14 12.49 -3.63 -27.78
N ASN A 15 11.19 -3.44 -27.52
CA ASN A 15 10.13 -3.81 -28.44
C ASN A 15 8.99 -2.76 -28.43
N PRO A 16 8.59 -2.23 -29.60
CA PRO A 16 7.45 -1.30 -29.72
C PRO A 16 6.13 -1.86 -29.16
N SER A 17 5.97 -3.19 -29.13
CA SER A 17 4.79 -3.87 -28.62
C SER A 17 4.91 -4.26 -27.15
N THR A 18 5.93 -3.79 -26.42
CA THR A 18 6.05 -4.06 -24.99
C THR A 18 4.89 -3.40 -24.24
N ARG A 19 4.23 -4.20 -23.40
CA ARG A 19 3.20 -3.74 -22.47
C ARG A 19 3.86 -3.14 -21.23
N HIS A 20 3.57 -1.89 -20.91
CA HIS A 20 4.12 -1.20 -19.76
C HIS A 20 3.13 -1.23 -18.60
N CYS A 21 3.56 -1.82 -17.48
CA CYS A 21 2.75 -1.98 -16.28
C CYS A 21 3.35 -1.14 -15.14
N LEU A 22 2.55 -0.27 -14.55
CA LEU A 22 2.90 0.43 -13.30
C LEU A 22 2.44 -0.42 -12.12
N ILE A 23 3.34 -0.65 -11.18
CA ILE A 23 3.04 -1.22 -9.87
C ILE A 23 3.22 -0.09 -8.86
N TYR A 24 2.10 0.43 -8.35
CA TYR A 24 2.09 1.54 -7.40
C TYR A 24 1.90 1.04 -5.98
N PHE A 25 2.85 1.33 -5.10
CA PHE A 25 2.87 0.87 -3.71
C PHE A 25 2.29 1.92 -2.74
N LEU A 26 1.25 1.52 -2.00
CA LEU A 26 0.57 2.28 -0.95
C LEU A 26 1.00 1.75 0.42
N THR A 27 1.62 2.61 1.22
CA THR A 27 2.18 2.25 2.53
C THR A 27 1.10 2.14 3.61
N GLY A 28 1.41 1.42 4.69
CA GLY A 28 0.62 1.40 5.93
C GLY A 28 0.93 2.58 6.85
N ASN A 29 0.33 2.64 8.04
CA ASN A 29 0.64 3.64 9.08
C ASN A 29 1.72 3.11 10.05
N PRO A 30 2.85 3.82 10.32
CA PRO A 30 3.29 5.10 9.76
C PRO A 30 3.62 5.05 8.26
N GLY A 31 3.12 6.05 7.53
CA GLY A 31 3.12 6.14 6.07
C GLY A 31 4.45 6.52 5.43
N LEU A 32 5.53 5.81 5.78
CA LEU A 32 6.89 6.09 5.30
C LEU A 32 7.36 5.00 4.33
N ILE A 33 7.67 5.38 3.09
CA ILE A 33 8.07 4.45 2.03
C ILE A 33 9.43 3.79 2.28
N ASP A 34 10.31 4.46 3.02
CA ASP A 34 11.64 3.96 3.35
C ASP A 34 11.61 2.64 4.14
N TYR A 35 10.51 2.33 4.84
CA TYR A 35 10.35 0.99 5.47
C TYR A 35 10.34 -0.14 4.45
N TYR A 36 9.86 0.13 3.23
CA TYR A 36 9.67 -0.87 2.18
C TYR A 36 10.82 -0.89 1.17
N ALA A 37 11.89 -0.12 1.40
CA ALA A 37 13.01 -0.04 0.45
C ALA A 37 13.63 -1.42 0.14
N PRO A 38 13.92 -2.31 1.11
CA PRO A 38 14.42 -3.64 0.80
C PRO A 38 13.39 -4.51 0.07
N PHE A 39 12.10 -4.41 0.43
CA PHE A 39 11.01 -5.12 -0.23
C PHE A 39 10.90 -4.74 -1.71
N LEU A 40 10.84 -3.44 -2.02
CA LEU A 40 10.71 -2.94 -3.39
C LEU A 40 11.98 -3.19 -4.21
N THR A 41 13.16 -3.13 -3.59
CA THR A 41 14.43 -3.44 -4.24
C THR A 41 14.51 -4.92 -4.62
N HIS A 42 14.14 -5.83 -3.70
CA HIS A 42 14.11 -7.26 -3.98
C HIS A 42 13.06 -7.59 -5.03
N LEU A 43 11.87 -7.00 -4.93
CA LEU A 43 10.82 -7.16 -5.93
C LEU A 43 11.29 -6.71 -7.31
N ARG A 44 12.00 -5.57 -7.42
CA ARG A 44 12.58 -5.12 -8.70
C ARG A 44 13.50 -6.18 -9.32
N SER A 45 14.33 -6.84 -8.53
CA SER A 45 15.20 -7.93 -9.02
C SER A 45 14.36 -9.08 -9.60
N LEU A 46 13.32 -9.52 -8.89
CA LEU A 46 12.40 -10.56 -9.36
C LEU A 46 11.68 -10.15 -10.65
N LEU A 47 11.26 -8.89 -10.75
CA LEU A 47 10.60 -8.35 -11.94
C LEU A 47 11.55 -8.31 -13.14
N ASN A 48 12.84 -8.04 -12.95
CA ASN A 48 13.82 -8.12 -14.03
C ASN A 48 13.91 -9.55 -14.59
N ASP A 49 13.94 -10.56 -13.72
CA ASP A 49 13.95 -11.96 -14.15
C ASP A 49 12.66 -12.33 -14.89
N ILE A 50 11.51 -11.85 -14.41
CA ILE A 50 10.22 -12.06 -15.08
C ILE A 50 10.23 -11.42 -16.47
N GLU A 51 10.68 -10.17 -16.61
CA GLU A 51 10.77 -9.48 -17.91
C GLU A 51 11.63 -10.27 -18.90
N VAL A 52 12.78 -10.81 -18.45
CA VAL A 52 13.66 -11.65 -19.28
C VAL A 52 12.97 -12.96 -19.66
N ARG A 53 12.39 -13.69 -18.69
CA ARG A 53 11.66 -14.95 -18.96
C ARG A 53 10.51 -14.76 -19.95
N ARG A 54 9.83 -13.61 -19.87
CA ARG A 54 8.72 -13.20 -20.74
C ARG A 54 9.20 -12.60 -22.07
N LYS A 55 10.50 -12.65 -22.38
CA LYS A 55 11.10 -12.10 -23.61
C LYS A 55 10.77 -10.62 -23.82
N HIS A 56 10.75 -9.83 -22.74
CA HIS A 56 10.46 -8.40 -22.73
C HIS A 56 9.12 -7.99 -23.36
N LYS A 57 8.14 -8.91 -23.38
CA LYS A 57 6.76 -8.60 -23.78
C LYS A 57 6.05 -7.66 -22.80
N VAL A 58 6.51 -7.64 -21.55
CA VAL A 58 6.05 -6.76 -20.47
C VAL A 58 7.23 -6.04 -19.85
N ALA A 59 7.02 -4.82 -19.39
CA ALA A 59 7.97 -4.02 -18.61
C ALA A 59 7.25 -3.47 -17.37
N PHE A 60 7.77 -3.77 -16.18
CA PHE A 60 7.19 -3.33 -14.92
C PHE A 60 7.89 -2.07 -14.42
N HIS A 61 7.13 -1.14 -13.87
CA HIS A 61 7.65 0.10 -13.28
C HIS A 61 7.16 0.14 -11.84
N LEU A 62 8.06 0.10 -10.87
CA LEU A 62 7.68 0.20 -9.47
C LEU A 62 7.75 1.66 -9.05
N TYR A 63 6.70 2.13 -8.40
CA TYR A 63 6.67 3.45 -7.77
C TYR A 63 5.99 3.34 -6.41
N GLY A 64 6.47 4.08 -5.42
CA GLY A 64 5.82 4.20 -4.12
C GLY A 64 6.26 5.47 -3.43
N ARG A 65 5.46 5.95 -2.47
CA ARG A 65 5.74 7.20 -1.77
C ARG A 65 5.21 7.23 -0.35
N ASP A 66 5.68 8.21 0.41
CA ASP A 66 5.13 8.54 1.71
C ASP A 66 3.64 8.93 1.58
N LEU A 67 2.85 8.56 2.59
CA LEU A 67 1.54 9.16 2.83
C LEU A 67 1.71 10.63 3.21
N ALA A 68 0.72 11.46 2.89
CA ALA A 68 0.80 12.89 3.12
C ALA A 68 0.94 13.21 4.63
N GLY A 69 1.82 14.15 4.97
CA GLY A 69 1.99 14.66 6.34
C GLY A 69 2.98 13.91 7.22
N PHE A 70 3.64 12.86 6.70
CA PHE A 70 4.68 12.14 7.45
C PHE A 70 6.07 12.77 7.29
N ASN A 71 6.27 13.58 6.25
CA ASN A 71 7.48 14.39 6.09
C ASN A 71 7.17 15.85 6.41
N ASP A 72 7.97 16.47 7.29
CA ASP A 72 7.79 17.86 7.69
C ASP A 72 7.89 18.86 6.53
N ALA A 73 8.46 18.45 5.39
CA ALA A 73 8.53 19.24 4.16
C ALA A 73 7.20 19.23 3.36
N ASP A 74 6.27 18.33 3.66
CA ASP A 74 4.99 18.19 2.94
C ASP A 74 3.98 19.28 3.32
N HIS A 75 4.21 19.99 4.44
CA HIS A 75 3.33 21.05 4.93
C HIS A 75 4.14 22.23 5.50
N ALA A 76 3.81 23.43 5.01
CA ALA A 76 4.54 24.66 5.33
C ALA A 76 4.49 25.03 6.81
N ALA A 77 3.34 24.79 7.46
CA ALA A 77 3.13 25.05 8.88
C ALA A 77 3.07 23.73 9.67
N PRO A 78 3.45 23.75 10.97
CA PRO A 78 3.19 22.64 11.87
C PRO A 78 1.70 22.31 11.94
N PHE A 79 1.38 21.05 12.18
CA PHE A 79 -0.01 20.67 12.38
C PHE A 79 -0.57 21.27 13.66
N ASN A 80 -1.84 21.65 13.61
CA ASN A 80 -2.60 22.12 14.75
C ASN A 80 -4.06 21.69 14.59
N ALA A 81 -4.76 21.47 15.69
CA ALA A 81 -6.09 20.87 15.68
C ALA A 81 -7.18 21.74 15.00
N THR A 82 -6.94 23.02 14.70
CA THR A 82 -7.97 23.96 14.27
C THR A 82 -7.80 24.47 12.85
N SER A 83 -6.63 25.00 12.49
CA SER A 83 -6.36 25.64 11.20
C SER A 83 -5.54 24.80 10.23
N ASN A 84 -4.80 23.80 10.72
CA ASN A 84 -4.00 22.90 9.88
C ASN A 84 -3.98 21.48 10.49
N PRO A 85 -5.13 20.77 10.52
CA PRO A 85 -5.18 19.45 11.11
C PRO A 85 -4.32 18.45 10.32
N PRO A 86 -3.84 17.38 10.97
CA PRO A 86 -3.23 16.27 10.25
C PRO A 86 -4.21 15.64 9.26
N HIS A 87 -3.69 14.87 8.31
CA HIS A 87 -4.50 14.25 7.26
C HIS A 87 -5.21 12.98 7.74
N ASP A 88 -6.52 12.92 7.51
CA ASP A 88 -7.38 11.76 7.77
C ASP A 88 -7.35 10.73 6.63
N VAL A 89 -8.10 9.62 6.75
CA VAL A 89 -8.12 8.55 5.73
C VAL A 89 -8.59 9.08 4.38
N GLU A 90 -9.66 9.89 4.35
CA GLU A 90 -10.18 10.50 3.12
C GLU A 90 -9.12 11.37 2.43
N SER A 91 -8.42 12.21 3.20
CA SER A 91 -7.31 13.01 2.69
C SER A 91 -6.22 12.12 2.08
N GLN A 92 -5.90 10.98 2.70
CA GLN A 92 -4.91 10.06 2.15
C GLN A 92 -5.36 9.44 0.83
N ILE A 93 -6.64 9.05 0.69
CA ILE A 93 -7.21 8.54 -0.56
C ILE A 93 -7.05 9.59 -1.67
N GLN A 94 -7.44 10.84 -1.40
CA GLN A 94 -7.35 11.93 -2.38
C GLN A 94 -5.90 12.22 -2.80
N HIS A 95 -4.96 12.25 -1.85
CA HIS A 95 -3.54 12.45 -2.17
C HIS A 95 -2.99 11.29 -2.99
N ALA A 96 -3.22 10.05 -2.56
CA ALA A 96 -2.77 8.85 -3.25
C ALA A 96 -3.30 8.81 -4.69
N PHE A 97 -4.60 9.09 -4.88
CA PHE A 97 -5.22 9.06 -6.19
C PHE A 97 -4.65 10.11 -7.14
N ARG A 98 -4.50 11.37 -6.68
CA ARG A 98 -3.82 12.43 -7.47
C ARG A 98 -2.40 12.04 -7.87
N HIS A 99 -1.65 11.39 -6.98
CA HIS A 99 -0.29 10.96 -7.27
C HIS A 99 -0.23 9.80 -8.25
N ILE A 100 -1.14 8.82 -8.16
CA ILE A 100 -1.24 7.73 -9.14
C ILE A 100 -1.50 8.31 -10.54
N ILE A 101 -2.44 9.27 -10.66
CA ILE A 101 -2.73 9.93 -11.93
C ILE A 101 -1.49 10.66 -12.47
N ALA A 102 -0.78 11.41 -11.62
CA ALA A 102 0.44 12.11 -12.02
C ALA A 102 1.55 11.13 -12.45
N ALA A 103 1.71 10.02 -11.72
CA ALA A 103 2.71 8.99 -11.99
C ALA A 103 2.34 8.08 -13.18
N ASN A 104 1.09 8.10 -13.66
CA ASN A 104 0.59 7.21 -14.72
C ASN A 104 1.08 7.62 -16.12
N HIS A 105 2.40 7.69 -16.32
CA HIS A 105 3.01 7.99 -17.61
C HIS A 105 4.30 7.18 -17.79
N ILE A 106 4.46 6.58 -18.97
CA ILE A 106 5.65 5.83 -19.34
C ILE A 106 6.86 6.77 -19.35
N PRO A 107 7.97 6.45 -18.66
CA PRO A 107 9.15 7.31 -18.61
C PRO A 107 9.70 7.68 -20.00
N THR A 108 10.03 8.95 -20.21
CA THR A 108 10.52 9.50 -21.48
C THR A 108 12.05 9.47 -21.63
N THR A 109 12.78 9.48 -20.51
CA THR A 109 14.23 9.75 -20.43
C THR A 109 15.00 8.64 -19.74
N ILE A 110 14.77 7.39 -20.11
CA ILE A 110 15.75 6.34 -19.85
C ILE A 110 16.54 6.17 -21.14
N THR A 111 17.81 6.53 -21.08
CA THR A 111 18.81 6.18 -22.08
C THR A 111 18.77 4.67 -22.24
N SER A 112 18.05 4.18 -23.25
CA SER A 112 18.37 2.87 -23.81
C SER A 112 19.88 2.85 -24.05
N PRO A 113 20.56 1.70 -23.85
CA PRO A 113 22.00 1.58 -24.14
C PRO A 113 22.38 2.12 -25.54
N ASP A 114 21.40 2.17 -26.45
CA ASP A 114 21.54 2.56 -27.85
C ASP A 114 21.15 4.03 -28.14
N GLY A 115 20.85 4.85 -27.14
CA GLY A 115 20.58 6.29 -27.31
C GLY A 115 19.26 6.66 -28.01
N GLY A 116 18.35 5.70 -28.20
CA GLY A 116 17.02 5.91 -28.79
C GLY A 116 16.01 6.55 -27.82
N LYS A 117 15.06 7.31 -28.36
CA LYS A 117 13.87 7.77 -27.60
C LYS A 117 12.91 6.59 -27.36
N VAL A 118 12.35 6.49 -26.16
CA VAL A 118 11.26 5.54 -25.87
C VAL A 118 10.04 5.90 -26.72
N GLN A 119 9.66 5.04 -27.68
CA GLN A 119 8.60 5.33 -28.66
C GLN A 119 7.25 5.70 -28.05
N ARG A 120 6.94 5.19 -26.85
CA ARG A 120 5.69 5.44 -26.11
C ARG A 120 5.87 6.32 -24.88
N GLY A 121 7.02 6.98 -24.74
CA GLY A 121 7.29 7.85 -23.60
C GLY A 121 6.23 8.95 -23.48
N GLY A 122 5.73 9.16 -22.27
CA GLY A 122 4.69 10.15 -21.97
C GLY A 122 3.25 9.68 -22.22
N GLN A 123 3.04 8.50 -22.79
CA GLN A 123 1.70 7.89 -22.83
C GLN A 123 1.38 7.26 -21.45
N PRO A 124 0.09 7.10 -21.10
CA PRO A 124 -0.30 6.34 -19.92
C PRO A 124 0.22 4.91 -19.94
N PHE A 125 0.35 4.29 -18.76
CA PHE A 125 0.68 2.87 -18.68
C PHE A 125 -0.46 2.03 -19.26
N ASP A 126 -0.12 0.89 -19.85
CA ASP A 126 -1.12 -0.05 -20.38
C ASP A 126 -1.92 -0.71 -19.26
N GLU A 127 -1.31 -0.85 -18.08
CA GLU A 127 -1.91 -1.43 -16.89
C GLU A 127 -1.33 -0.78 -15.64
N VAL A 128 -2.16 -0.59 -14.63
CA VAL A 128 -1.77 -0.18 -13.28
C VAL A 128 -2.22 -1.23 -12.28
N VAL A 129 -1.27 -1.69 -11.48
CA VAL A 129 -1.46 -2.60 -10.34
C VAL A 129 -1.28 -1.79 -9.06
N LEU A 130 -2.29 -1.76 -8.21
CA LEU A 130 -2.17 -1.14 -6.89
C LEU A 130 -1.74 -2.19 -5.87
N MET A 131 -0.66 -1.92 -5.16
CA MET A 131 -0.15 -2.78 -4.10
C MET A 131 -0.23 -2.04 -2.78
N GLY A 132 -1.06 -2.51 -1.85
CA GLY A 132 -1.25 -1.89 -0.55
C GLY A 132 -0.67 -2.74 0.58
N HIS A 133 -0.16 -2.11 1.63
CA HIS A 133 0.13 -2.77 2.91
C HIS A 133 -0.69 -2.13 4.04
N SER A 134 -1.32 -2.96 4.90
CA SER A 134 -2.10 -2.49 6.04
C SER A 134 -3.16 -1.46 5.60
N LEU A 135 -3.21 -0.25 6.18
CA LEU A 135 -4.02 0.89 5.71
C LEU A 135 -3.99 1.08 4.18
N GLY A 136 -2.83 0.90 3.54
CA GLY A 136 -2.69 1.03 2.09
C GLY A 136 -3.57 0.06 1.29
N THR A 137 -4.02 -1.05 1.88
CA THR A 137 -4.96 -1.98 1.25
C THR A 137 -6.36 -1.39 1.12
N TYR A 138 -6.84 -0.69 2.15
CA TYR A 138 -8.11 0.03 2.11
C TYR A 138 -8.05 1.20 1.13
N LEU A 139 -6.95 1.97 1.14
CA LEU A 139 -6.73 3.05 0.17
C LEU A 139 -6.79 2.52 -1.28
N ALA A 140 -6.20 1.34 -1.54
CA ALA A 140 -6.25 0.72 -2.85
C ALA A 140 -7.69 0.39 -3.28
N LEU A 141 -8.49 -0.21 -2.40
CA LEU A 141 -9.88 -0.57 -2.69
C LEU A 141 -10.74 0.67 -2.99
N GLU A 142 -10.66 1.69 -2.15
CA GLU A 142 -11.39 2.95 -2.35
C GLU A 142 -11.03 3.61 -3.69
N ILE A 143 -9.76 3.56 -4.08
CA ILE A 143 -9.32 4.08 -5.39
C ILE A 143 -9.93 3.25 -6.53
N PHE A 144 -9.94 1.92 -6.41
CA PHE A 144 -10.60 1.05 -7.38
C PHE A 144 -12.10 1.36 -7.48
N HIS A 145 -12.81 1.44 -6.37
CA HIS A 145 -14.25 1.71 -6.33
C HIS A 145 -14.55 3.06 -7.00
N ARG A 146 -13.93 4.14 -6.54
CA ARG A 146 -14.18 5.50 -7.07
C ARG A 146 -13.88 5.61 -8.57
N HIS A 147 -12.80 4.98 -9.03
CA HIS A 147 -12.42 5.00 -10.45
C HIS A 147 -13.34 4.15 -11.33
N LEU A 148 -13.86 3.02 -10.82
CA LEU A 148 -14.79 2.19 -11.58
C LEU A 148 -16.19 2.79 -11.64
N HIS A 149 -16.62 3.46 -10.58
CA HIS A 149 -17.88 4.19 -10.54
C HIS A 149 -17.85 5.43 -11.45
N ASP A 150 -16.73 6.16 -11.49
CA ASP A 150 -16.55 7.33 -12.38
C ASP A 150 -15.17 7.31 -13.08
N PRO A 151 -15.05 6.62 -14.23
CA PRO A 151 -13.80 6.52 -14.99
C PRO A 151 -13.30 7.85 -15.56
N ASP A 152 -14.19 8.84 -15.70
CA ASP A 152 -13.86 10.14 -16.27
C ASP A 152 -13.02 11.01 -15.30
N ILE A 153 -12.94 10.63 -14.02
CA ILE A 153 -12.07 11.30 -13.04
C ILE A 153 -10.58 11.12 -13.38
N ALA A 154 -10.21 9.98 -13.96
CA ALA A 154 -8.83 9.65 -14.30
C ALA A 154 -8.72 8.98 -15.68
N PRO A 155 -8.93 9.73 -16.78
CA PRO A 155 -8.92 9.17 -18.12
C PRO A 155 -7.54 8.60 -18.45
N GLY A 156 -7.50 7.34 -18.88
CA GLY A 156 -6.25 6.62 -19.19
C GLY A 156 -5.64 5.87 -17.99
N LEU A 157 -6.24 5.93 -16.81
CA LEU A 157 -5.88 5.05 -15.70
C LEU A 157 -6.54 3.68 -15.88
N ASN A 158 -5.74 2.66 -16.16
CA ASN A 158 -6.23 1.29 -16.36
C ASN A 158 -5.93 0.41 -15.13
N LEU A 159 -6.83 0.44 -14.13
CA LEU A 159 -6.70 -0.37 -12.92
C LEU A 159 -7.18 -1.81 -13.18
N LYS A 160 -6.26 -2.78 -13.24
CA LYS A 160 -6.62 -4.19 -13.52
C LYS A 160 -6.45 -5.14 -12.33
N SER A 161 -5.45 -4.90 -11.50
CA SER A 161 -5.11 -5.82 -10.42
C SER A 161 -4.75 -5.12 -9.11
N GLY A 162 -5.12 -5.72 -8.00
CA GLY A 162 -4.76 -5.28 -6.65
C GLY A 162 -3.97 -6.35 -5.90
N VAL A 163 -2.92 -5.94 -5.18
CA VAL A 163 -2.16 -6.81 -4.27
C VAL A 163 -2.27 -6.23 -2.86
N LEU A 164 -3.03 -6.90 -1.99
CA LEU A 164 -3.39 -6.43 -0.66
C LEU A 164 -2.60 -7.23 0.38
N LEU A 165 -1.53 -6.63 0.90
CA LEU A 165 -0.61 -7.26 1.85
C LEU A 165 -1.01 -6.94 3.29
N PHE A 166 -1.19 -7.98 4.11
CA PHE A 166 -1.62 -7.86 5.51
C PHE A 166 -2.84 -6.92 5.59
N ALA A 167 -3.85 -7.25 4.79
CA ALA A 167 -5.03 -6.41 4.63
C ALA A 167 -5.71 -6.18 5.98
N THR A 168 -6.10 -4.93 6.24
CA THR A 168 -6.78 -4.51 7.47
C THR A 168 -8.24 -4.96 7.44
N ILE A 169 -8.48 -6.27 7.43
CA ILE A 169 -9.81 -6.81 7.67
C ILE A 169 -10.09 -6.72 9.17
N ALA A 170 -11.14 -6.00 9.53
CA ALA A 170 -11.80 -6.02 10.84
C ALA A 170 -11.14 -5.26 12.01
N HIS A 171 -11.99 -4.38 12.59
CA HIS A 171 -11.89 -3.79 13.92
C HIS A 171 -10.47 -3.64 14.48
N LEU A 172 -9.68 -2.70 13.94
CA LEU A 172 -8.50 -2.20 14.65
C LEU A 172 -8.84 -1.99 16.14
N ALA A 173 -9.99 -1.37 16.44
CA ALA A 173 -10.52 -1.16 17.80
C ALA A 173 -10.61 -2.41 18.70
N LYS A 174 -10.83 -3.61 18.15
CA LYS A 174 -10.93 -4.87 18.93
C LYS A 174 -9.64 -5.68 18.89
N SER A 175 -8.74 -5.41 17.94
CA SER A 175 -7.39 -5.99 17.92
C SER A 175 -6.61 -5.61 19.20
N ARG A 176 -5.62 -6.41 19.60
CA ARG A 176 -4.85 -6.14 20.83
C ARG A 176 -4.21 -4.74 20.80
N LYS A 177 -3.76 -4.30 19.63
CA LYS A 177 -3.15 -2.98 19.43
C LYS A 177 -4.17 -1.85 19.34
N GLY A 178 -5.28 -2.03 18.64
CA GLY A 178 -6.28 -0.97 18.63
C GLY A 178 -7.16 -0.92 19.87
N VAL A 179 -7.17 -1.93 20.76
CA VAL A 179 -7.67 -1.74 22.15
C VAL A 179 -6.77 -0.77 22.93
N GLN A 180 -5.45 -0.83 22.74
CA GLN A 180 -4.53 0.15 23.35
C GLN A 180 -4.76 1.55 22.76
N LEU A 181 -4.98 1.64 21.45
CA LEU A 181 -5.28 2.91 20.77
C LEU A 181 -6.67 3.45 21.12
N ASP A 182 -7.67 2.58 21.30
CA ASP A 182 -9.02 2.94 21.76
C ASP A 182 -8.99 3.47 23.19
N LEU A 183 -8.13 2.92 24.06
CA LEU A 183 -7.93 3.45 25.41
C LEU A 183 -7.36 4.88 25.39
N ILE A 184 -6.41 5.16 24.49
CA ILE A 184 -5.89 6.52 24.27
C ILE A 184 -7.01 7.44 23.77
N ARG A 185 -7.78 6.99 22.77
CA ARG A 185 -8.90 7.73 22.18
C ARG A 185 -10.00 8.07 23.20
N ARG A 186 -10.35 7.13 24.09
CA ARG A 186 -11.39 7.30 25.11
C ARG A 186 -11.01 8.25 26.25
N THR A 187 -9.72 8.58 26.37
CA THR A 187 -9.22 9.47 27.43
C THR A 187 -9.03 10.88 26.84
N PRO A 188 -9.93 11.85 27.10
CA PRO A 188 -9.96 13.12 26.34
C PRO A 188 -8.67 13.96 26.46
N VAL A 189 -8.02 13.89 27.62
CA VAL A 189 -6.73 14.55 27.87
C VAL A 189 -5.61 13.86 27.06
N LEU A 190 -5.64 12.53 27.00
CA LEU A 190 -4.61 11.75 26.32
C LEU A 190 -4.79 11.87 24.80
N SER A 191 -5.99 11.77 24.26
CA SER A 191 -6.22 11.95 22.82
C SER A 191 -5.75 13.32 22.30
N THR A 192 -5.88 14.37 23.11
CA THR A 192 -5.50 15.73 22.74
C THR A 192 -4.00 15.98 22.91
N HIS A 193 -3.36 15.43 23.95
CA HIS A 193 -1.98 15.76 24.31
C HIS A 193 -0.96 14.64 24.09
N VAL A 194 -1.37 13.42 23.69
CA VAL A 194 -0.47 12.26 23.54
C VAL A 194 0.70 12.56 22.60
N HIS A 195 0.44 13.26 21.50
CA HIS A 195 1.49 13.62 20.55
C HIS A 195 2.47 14.62 21.17
N THR A 196 1.98 15.60 21.96
CA THR A 196 2.82 16.57 22.67
C THR A 196 3.66 15.87 23.75
N ILE A 197 3.07 14.97 24.53
CA ILE A 197 3.77 14.21 25.57
C ILE A 197 4.84 13.32 24.93
N ALA A 198 4.50 12.55 23.89
CA ALA A 198 5.44 11.69 23.17
C ALA A 198 6.61 12.51 22.62
N ARG A 199 6.33 13.66 22.00
CA ARG A 199 7.34 14.57 21.48
C ARG A 199 8.23 15.15 22.58
N SER A 200 7.65 15.58 23.71
CA SER A 200 8.43 16.11 24.84
C SER A 200 9.37 15.06 25.43
N LEU A 201 8.91 13.80 25.56
CA LEU A 201 9.74 12.70 26.05
C LEU A 201 10.87 12.37 25.08
N LEU A 202 10.58 12.31 23.77
CA LEU A 202 11.58 12.01 22.74
C LEU A 202 12.58 13.14 22.54
N TRP A 203 12.18 14.40 22.74
CA TRP A 203 13.09 15.56 22.67
C TRP A 203 14.19 15.53 23.75
N LEU A 204 13.94 14.86 24.88
CA LEU A 204 14.96 14.67 25.92
C LEU A 204 16.02 13.62 25.56
N LEU A 205 15.77 12.80 24.54
CA LEU A 205 16.63 11.69 24.16
C LEU A 205 17.54 12.09 22.98
N PRO A 206 18.86 11.88 23.07
CA PRO A 206 19.75 12.07 21.92
C PRO A 206 19.33 11.18 20.75
N VAL A 207 19.41 11.69 19.51
CA VAL A 207 19.09 10.91 18.29
C VAL A 207 19.89 9.62 18.21
N ALA A 208 21.15 9.64 18.65
CA ALA A 208 22.01 8.45 18.72
C ALA A 208 21.44 7.37 19.66
N PHE A 209 20.82 7.78 20.77
CA PHE A 209 20.16 6.86 21.69
C PHE A 209 18.89 6.26 21.07
N ILE A 210 18.05 7.07 20.42
CA ILE A 210 16.85 6.58 19.73
C ILE A 210 17.24 5.57 18.64
N ARG A 211 18.29 5.85 17.86
CA ARG A 211 18.83 4.93 16.85
C ARG A 211 19.37 3.64 17.47
N TRP A 212 20.13 3.76 18.56
CA TRP A 212 20.62 2.59 19.28
C TRP A 212 19.47 1.74 19.81
N PHE A 213 18.43 2.37 20.35
CA PHE A 213 17.25 1.69 20.89
C PHE A 213 16.47 0.96 19.78
N THR A 214 16.19 1.61 18.66
CA THR A 214 15.46 0.99 17.54
C THR A 214 16.27 -0.15 16.91
N ALA A 215 17.58 0.02 16.72
CA ALA A 215 18.42 -1.03 16.14
C ALA A 215 18.69 -2.20 17.09
N THR A 216 18.96 -1.92 18.37
CA THR A 216 19.48 -2.91 19.32
C THR A 216 18.40 -3.51 20.19
N VAL A 217 17.49 -2.69 20.72
CA VAL A 217 16.43 -3.15 21.63
C VAL A 217 15.23 -3.66 20.85
N LEU A 218 14.78 -2.91 19.83
CA LEU A 218 13.69 -3.34 18.96
C LEU A 218 14.15 -4.31 17.86
N SER A 219 15.47 -4.56 17.74
CA SER A 219 16.05 -5.49 16.76
C SER A 219 15.56 -5.24 15.32
N MET A 220 15.37 -3.96 14.97
CA MET A 220 14.96 -3.57 13.62
C MET A 220 16.16 -3.64 12.67
N ALA A 221 15.93 -4.10 11.44
CA ALA A 221 16.93 -4.01 10.38
C ALA A 221 17.41 -2.55 10.18
N PRO A 222 18.64 -2.33 9.65
CA PRO A 222 19.24 -1.00 9.59
C PRO A 222 18.40 0.08 8.88
N HIS A 223 17.68 -0.28 7.81
CA HIS A 223 16.80 0.67 7.10
C HIS A 223 15.59 1.05 7.97
N ALA A 224 14.92 0.06 8.57
CA ALA A 224 13.76 0.26 9.42
C ALA A 224 14.13 1.06 10.67
N ALA A 225 15.25 0.74 11.34
CA ALA A 225 15.75 1.50 12.48
C ALA A 225 16.02 2.97 12.12
N ALA A 226 16.62 3.22 10.95
CA ALA A 226 16.86 4.59 10.47
C ALA A 226 15.55 5.33 10.19
N THR A 227 14.59 4.68 9.53
CA THR A 227 13.26 5.24 9.24
C THR A 227 12.47 5.53 10.51
N THR A 228 12.42 4.59 11.46
CA THR A 228 11.77 4.77 12.76
C THR A 228 12.43 5.87 13.57
N THR A 229 13.76 5.94 13.58
CA THR A 229 14.47 7.03 14.26
C THR A 229 14.06 8.38 13.69
N ARG A 230 14.07 8.51 12.36
CA ARG A 230 13.64 9.73 11.66
C ARG A 230 12.21 10.10 12.01
N PHE A 231 11.30 9.14 11.91
CA PHE A 231 9.90 9.29 12.29
C PHE A 231 9.72 9.82 13.70
N LEU A 232 10.39 9.19 14.69
CA LEU A 232 10.30 9.57 16.09
C LEU A 232 10.91 10.95 16.37
N THR A 233 11.84 11.40 15.53
CA THR A 233 12.47 12.73 15.64
C THR A 233 11.81 13.80 14.77
N SER A 234 10.81 13.44 13.95
CA SER A 234 10.11 14.39 13.06
C SER A 234 9.28 15.40 13.86
N ARG A 235 9.00 16.56 13.25
CA ARG A 235 8.21 17.61 13.90
C ARG A 235 6.78 17.12 14.11
N ASP A 236 6.17 16.58 13.06
CA ASP A 236 4.74 16.31 13.00
C ASP A 236 4.36 14.85 12.74
N GLY A 237 5.32 13.98 12.38
CA GLY A 237 5.04 12.60 11.97
C GLY A 237 4.32 11.78 13.04
N ILE A 238 4.70 11.91 14.33
CA ILE A 238 4.00 11.22 15.42
C ILE A 238 2.54 11.68 15.52
N TYR A 239 2.30 12.98 15.37
CA TYR A 239 0.94 13.51 15.43
C TYR A 239 0.11 13.01 14.25
N GLN A 240 0.68 13.05 13.04
CA GLN A 240 0.07 12.48 11.84
C GLN A 240 -0.27 11.00 12.01
N ALA A 241 0.66 10.18 12.52
CA ALA A 241 0.45 8.74 12.71
C ALA A 241 -0.69 8.43 13.68
N LEU A 242 -0.73 9.13 14.83
CA LEU A 242 -1.74 8.93 15.85
C LEU A 242 -3.10 9.42 15.39
N TYR A 243 -3.16 10.58 14.73
CA TYR A 243 -4.39 11.13 14.18
C TYR A 243 -4.97 10.20 13.12
N LEU A 244 -4.15 9.78 12.15
CA LEU A 244 -4.55 8.87 11.09
C LEU A 244 -4.99 7.52 11.65
N GLY A 245 -4.27 6.95 12.62
CA GLY A 245 -4.66 5.69 13.26
C GLY A 245 -5.97 5.78 14.04
N MET A 246 -6.27 6.93 14.66
CA MET A 246 -7.57 7.15 15.31
C MET A 246 -8.71 7.30 14.30
N ASP A 247 -8.44 7.88 13.13
CA ASP A 247 -9.42 8.02 12.05
C ASP A 247 -9.67 6.69 11.33
N GLU A 248 -8.61 5.92 11.07
CA GLU A 248 -8.63 4.56 10.56
C GLU A 248 -9.61 3.67 11.35
N MET A 249 -9.57 3.76 12.68
CA MET A 249 -10.48 3.02 13.56
C MET A 249 -11.96 3.41 13.44
N LYS A 250 -12.27 4.60 12.93
CA LYS A 250 -13.65 5.07 12.72
C LYS A 250 -14.17 4.69 11.35
N VAL A 251 -13.32 4.81 10.32
CA VAL A 251 -13.69 4.63 8.92
C VAL A 251 -13.64 3.15 8.52
N ILE A 252 -12.60 2.43 8.91
CA ILE A 252 -12.34 1.08 8.45
C ILE A 252 -12.99 0.07 9.41
N SER A 253 -14.14 -0.45 8.99
CA SER A 253 -14.81 -1.59 9.62
C SER A 253 -14.72 -2.83 8.72
N GLU A 254 -14.99 -4.02 9.27
CA GLU A 254 -15.02 -5.26 8.48
C GLU A 254 -16.06 -5.20 7.38
N GLU A 255 -17.24 -4.68 7.70
CA GLU A 255 -18.37 -4.56 6.79
C GLU A 255 -18.00 -3.62 5.64
N THR A 256 -17.50 -2.42 5.94
CA THR A 256 -17.09 -1.46 4.90
C THR A 256 -15.97 -2.00 4.01
N TRP A 257 -14.88 -2.58 4.56
CA TRP A 257 -13.79 -3.08 3.71
C TRP A 257 -14.24 -4.25 2.81
N ALA A 258 -15.04 -5.17 3.34
CA ALA A 258 -15.54 -6.30 2.57
C ALA A 258 -16.51 -5.83 1.49
N GLU A 259 -17.45 -4.95 1.84
CA GLU A 259 -18.42 -4.30 0.95
C GLU A 259 -17.71 -3.60 -0.21
N GLU A 260 -16.70 -2.77 0.05
CA GLU A 260 -15.87 -2.13 -0.99
C GLU A 260 -15.30 -3.14 -2.00
N LEU A 261 -14.73 -4.25 -1.51
CA LEU A 261 -14.22 -5.32 -2.39
C LEU A 261 -15.34 -6.03 -3.18
N TRP A 262 -16.57 -6.06 -2.67
CA TRP A 262 -17.73 -6.59 -3.38
C TRP A 262 -18.25 -5.59 -4.42
N GLU A 263 -18.42 -4.33 -4.04
CA GLU A 263 -18.91 -3.24 -4.87
C GLU A 263 -18.01 -3.02 -6.08
N ILE A 264 -16.69 -3.10 -5.93
CA ILE A 264 -15.75 -3.05 -7.07
C ILE A 264 -16.10 -4.07 -8.17
N ALA A 265 -16.50 -5.29 -7.80
CA ALA A 265 -16.87 -6.31 -8.78
C ALA A 265 -18.25 -6.06 -9.39
N ASP A 266 -19.16 -5.44 -8.64
CA ASP A 266 -20.50 -5.07 -9.10
C ASP A 266 -20.43 -3.87 -10.05
N GLU A 267 -19.70 -2.82 -9.67
CA GLU A 267 -19.42 -1.62 -10.46
C GLU A 267 -18.73 -1.97 -11.78
N ALA A 268 -17.68 -2.79 -11.74
CA ALA A 268 -17.01 -3.23 -12.96
C ALA A 268 -17.98 -3.93 -13.94
N VAL A 269 -18.90 -4.76 -13.43
CA VAL A 269 -19.91 -5.41 -14.28
C VAL A 269 -20.97 -4.43 -14.76
N ALA A 270 -21.45 -3.53 -13.91
CA ALA A 270 -22.48 -2.53 -14.23
C ALA A 270 -22.01 -1.58 -15.34
N HIS A 271 -20.74 -1.18 -15.30
CA HIS A 271 -20.12 -0.29 -16.26
C HIS A 271 -19.39 -1.02 -17.40
N ALA A 272 -19.61 -2.33 -17.55
CA ALA A 272 -19.00 -3.18 -18.59
C ALA A 272 -17.46 -3.12 -18.65
N HIS A 273 -16.82 -2.85 -17.51
CA HIS A 273 -15.39 -2.94 -17.31
C HIS A 273 -14.94 -4.37 -16.99
N GLU A 274 -13.65 -4.63 -17.18
CA GLU A 274 -13.06 -5.88 -16.72
C GLU A 274 -13.03 -5.89 -15.18
N VAL A 275 -13.54 -6.97 -14.57
CA VAL A 275 -13.50 -7.15 -13.12
C VAL A 275 -12.05 -7.24 -12.65
N PRO A 276 -11.60 -6.35 -11.74
CA PRO A 276 -10.23 -6.39 -11.26
C PRO A 276 -9.87 -7.68 -10.55
N LYS A 277 -8.60 -8.09 -10.65
CA LYS A 277 -8.08 -9.27 -9.96
C LYS A 277 -7.38 -8.88 -8.66
N PHE A 278 -7.81 -9.44 -7.54
CA PHE A 278 -7.22 -9.16 -6.23
C PHE A 278 -6.45 -10.36 -5.68
N PHE A 279 -5.23 -10.10 -5.20
CA PHE A 279 -4.41 -11.03 -4.44
C PHE A 279 -4.34 -10.51 -3.01
N ILE A 280 -4.71 -11.33 -2.04
CA ILE A 280 -4.81 -10.91 -0.64
C ILE A 280 -3.91 -11.82 0.21
N LEU A 281 -3.00 -11.22 0.97
CA LEU A 281 -2.17 -11.91 1.96
C LEU A 281 -2.67 -11.58 3.36
N PHE A 282 -3.05 -12.59 4.12
CA PHE A 282 -3.30 -12.47 5.55
C PHE A 282 -2.16 -13.06 6.36
N GLY A 283 -1.78 -12.40 7.45
CA GLY A 283 -0.98 -13.06 8.48
C GLY A 283 -1.84 -14.05 9.26
N LYS A 284 -1.24 -15.17 9.69
CA LYS A 284 -1.94 -16.16 10.52
C LYS A 284 -2.33 -15.61 11.89
N ASP A 285 -1.44 -14.82 12.49
CA ASP A 285 -1.61 -14.18 13.81
C ASP A 285 -1.00 -12.76 13.78
N ASP A 286 -1.44 -11.90 12.85
CA ASP A 286 -0.84 -10.57 12.68
C ASP A 286 -1.16 -9.58 13.81
N HIS A 287 -2.06 -9.96 14.73
CA HIS A 287 -2.53 -9.17 15.89
C HIS A 287 -3.26 -7.86 15.56
N TRP A 288 -3.43 -7.55 14.27
CA TRP A 288 -4.18 -6.40 13.76
C TRP A 288 -5.54 -6.84 13.21
N VAL A 289 -5.64 -8.09 12.75
CA VAL A 289 -6.87 -8.77 12.30
C VAL A 289 -7.20 -9.91 13.25
N PRO A 290 -8.38 -9.96 13.87
CA PRO A 290 -8.77 -11.14 14.65
C PRO A 290 -9.08 -12.32 13.73
N ASN A 291 -8.42 -13.46 13.95
CA ASN A 291 -8.50 -14.65 13.09
C ASN A 291 -9.93 -15.10 12.75
N GLN A 292 -10.85 -15.04 13.71
CA GLN A 292 -12.25 -15.43 13.50
C GLN A 292 -12.93 -14.63 12.37
N HIS A 293 -12.62 -13.33 12.25
CA HIS A 293 -13.19 -12.45 11.24
C HIS A 293 -12.58 -12.71 9.86
N ARG A 294 -11.25 -12.87 9.80
CA ARG A 294 -10.57 -13.31 8.57
C ARG A 294 -11.15 -14.63 8.06
N ASP A 295 -11.27 -15.63 8.93
CA ASP A 295 -11.72 -16.96 8.54
C ASP A 295 -13.17 -16.94 8.04
N LYS A 296 -14.04 -16.13 8.67
CA LYS A 296 -15.42 -15.91 8.23
C LYS A 296 -15.48 -15.24 6.85
N PHE A 297 -14.68 -14.20 6.62
CA PHE A 297 -14.58 -13.54 5.32
C PHE A 297 -14.14 -14.49 4.20
N ILE A 298 -13.14 -15.33 4.49
CA ILE A 298 -12.66 -16.36 3.55
C ILE A 298 -13.79 -17.34 3.23
N GLU A 299 -14.50 -17.83 4.26
CA GLU A 299 -15.62 -18.75 4.08
C GLU A 299 -16.75 -18.15 3.24
N GLU A 300 -17.10 -16.89 3.46
CA GLU A 300 -18.12 -16.18 2.67
C GLU A 300 -17.70 -16.03 1.20
N ARG A 301 -16.42 -15.73 0.93
CA ARG A 301 -15.86 -15.64 -0.42
C ARG A 301 -15.81 -16.99 -1.13
N GLU A 302 -15.43 -18.06 -0.44
CA GLU A 302 -15.41 -19.42 -0.99
C GLU A 302 -16.83 -19.90 -1.33
N LYS A 303 -17.79 -19.69 -0.41
CA LYS A 303 -19.21 -20.01 -0.64
C LYS A 303 -19.76 -19.27 -1.85
N HIS A 304 -19.41 -17.99 -2.03
CA HIS A 304 -19.88 -17.20 -3.16
C HIS A 304 -19.25 -17.66 -4.49
N SER A 305 -17.96 -17.97 -4.47
CA SER A 305 -17.22 -18.48 -5.65
C SER A 305 -17.74 -19.85 -6.11
N ALA A 306 -18.27 -20.65 -5.19
CA ALA A 306 -18.82 -21.97 -5.44
C ALA A 306 -20.29 -21.97 -5.92
N ARG A 307 -21.01 -20.84 -5.90
CA ARG A 307 -22.41 -20.83 -6.35
C ARG A 307 -22.51 -20.97 -7.87
N GLU A 308 -23.39 -21.88 -8.32
CA GLU A 308 -23.60 -22.17 -9.75
C GLU A 308 -24.16 -20.97 -10.55
N ASP A 309 -24.86 -20.06 -9.88
CA ASP A 309 -25.51 -18.85 -10.41
C ASP A 309 -24.59 -17.62 -10.49
N ALA A 310 -23.41 -17.65 -9.85
CA ALA A 310 -22.46 -16.55 -9.93
C ALA A 310 -21.99 -16.33 -11.38
N PRO A 311 -22.01 -15.09 -11.91
CA PRO A 311 -21.52 -14.79 -13.25
C PRO A 311 -20.11 -15.35 -13.44
N LYS A 312 -19.87 -16.07 -14.56
CA LYS A 312 -18.52 -16.61 -14.88
C LYS A 312 -17.43 -15.55 -14.81
N THR A 313 -17.77 -14.28 -15.05
CA THR A 313 -16.89 -13.10 -14.98
C THR A 313 -16.36 -12.81 -13.58
N LYS A 314 -17.05 -13.24 -12.51
CA LYS A 314 -16.67 -13.00 -11.11
C LYS A 314 -15.91 -14.16 -10.46
N ARG A 315 -15.94 -15.37 -11.06
CA ARG A 315 -15.27 -16.55 -10.48
C ARG A 315 -13.75 -16.42 -10.57
N GLY A 316 -13.05 -16.65 -9.46
CA GLY A 316 -11.57 -16.73 -9.42
C GLY A 316 -10.84 -15.39 -9.57
N ARG A 317 -11.55 -14.26 -9.49
CA ARG A 317 -10.95 -12.91 -9.54
C ARG A 317 -10.35 -12.48 -8.20
N THR A 318 -10.58 -13.21 -7.11
CA THR A 318 -9.93 -12.97 -5.81
C THR A 318 -9.18 -14.20 -5.37
N ARG A 319 -7.89 -14.07 -5.11
CA ARG A 319 -7.02 -15.11 -4.56
C ARG A 319 -6.60 -14.71 -3.15
N ILE A 320 -7.01 -15.50 -2.17
CA ILE A 320 -6.67 -15.27 -0.76
C ILE A 320 -5.61 -16.30 -0.35
N VAL A 321 -4.56 -15.82 0.31
CA VAL A 321 -3.48 -16.63 0.88
C VAL A 321 -3.33 -16.27 2.35
N ILE A 322 -3.40 -17.27 3.22
CA ILE A 322 -3.02 -17.14 4.62
C ILE A 322 -1.55 -17.53 4.73
N ASP A 323 -0.75 -16.70 5.38
CA ASP A 323 0.65 -17.00 5.61
C ASP A 323 0.83 -18.02 6.75
N GLU A 324 1.30 -19.21 6.42
CA GLU A 324 1.61 -20.28 7.39
C GLU A 324 3.02 -20.17 7.98
N GLU A 325 3.87 -19.29 7.45
CA GLU A 325 5.28 -19.13 7.86
C GLU A 325 5.44 -18.22 9.09
N GLY A 326 4.36 -17.64 9.60
CA GLY A 326 4.36 -16.78 10.78
C GLY A 326 4.94 -15.39 10.50
N LEU A 327 4.77 -14.88 9.28
CA LEU A 327 5.20 -13.55 8.91
C LEU A 327 4.48 -12.49 9.76
N PRO A 328 5.23 -11.55 10.35
CA PRO A 328 4.62 -10.49 11.14
C PRO A 328 3.97 -9.44 10.22
N HIS A 329 3.00 -8.70 10.78
CA HIS A 329 2.33 -7.59 10.09
C HIS A 329 3.32 -6.58 9.51
N ASP A 330 4.32 -6.20 10.30
CA ASP A 330 5.41 -5.31 9.94
C ASP A 330 6.54 -6.04 9.20
N PHE A 331 6.17 -6.89 8.23
CA PHE A 331 7.11 -7.66 7.41
C PHE A 331 8.21 -6.80 6.80
N CYS A 332 7.94 -5.53 6.52
CA CYS A 332 8.88 -4.59 5.93
C CYS A 332 10.10 -4.31 6.83
N ILE A 333 10.06 -4.64 8.12
CA ILE A 333 11.19 -4.51 9.04
C ILE A 333 12.24 -5.59 8.79
N ASN A 334 11.87 -6.88 8.81
CA ASN A 334 12.84 -7.98 8.80
C ASN A 334 12.55 -9.09 7.76
N HIS A 335 11.39 -9.07 7.10
CA HIS A 335 10.89 -10.15 6.23
C HIS A 335 10.57 -9.67 4.80
N SER A 336 11.19 -8.57 4.39
CA SER A 336 10.98 -7.93 3.08
C SER A 336 11.15 -8.91 1.91
N GLU A 337 12.21 -9.71 1.89
CA GLU A 337 12.49 -10.62 0.77
C GLU A 337 11.47 -11.76 0.65
N THR A 338 11.05 -12.34 1.78
CA THR A 338 10.07 -13.42 1.81
C THR A 338 8.74 -12.98 1.20
N VAL A 339 8.25 -11.80 1.58
CA VAL A 339 7.00 -11.26 1.03
C VAL A 339 7.18 -10.87 -0.44
N ALA A 340 8.32 -10.28 -0.81
CA ALA A 340 8.61 -9.95 -2.21
C ALA A 340 8.65 -11.20 -3.11
N ASN A 341 9.15 -12.33 -2.63
CA ASN A 341 9.11 -13.60 -3.37
C ASN A 341 7.67 -14.08 -3.63
N LYS A 342 6.78 -14.01 -2.63
CA LYS A 342 5.35 -14.35 -2.79
C LYS A 342 4.68 -13.43 -3.81
N VAL A 343 4.94 -12.12 -3.69
CA VAL A 343 4.41 -11.10 -4.61
C VAL A 343 4.94 -11.28 -6.03
N GLY A 344 6.21 -11.61 -6.21
CA GLY A 344 6.81 -11.85 -7.53
C GLY A 344 6.08 -12.95 -8.31
N VAL A 345 5.64 -14.01 -7.63
CA VAL A 345 4.82 -15.07 -8.25
C VAL A 345 3.47 -14.51 -8.75
N TRP A 346 2.82 -13.65 -7.96
CA TRP A 346 1.54 -13.06 -8.34
C TRP A 346 1.66 -12.06 -9.48
N ILE A 347 2.73 -11.25 -9.50
CA ILE A 347 2.99 -10.34 -10.62
C ILE A 347 3.28 -11.13 -11.90
N ASP A 348 4.00 -12.25 -11.82
CA ASP A 348 4.22 -13.13 -12.98
C ASP A 348 2.91 -13.72 -13.52
N GLU A 349 1.96 -14.06 -12.63
CA GLU A 349 0.61 -14.51 -12.98
C GLU A 349 -0.23 -13.39 -13.63
N ILE A 350 -0.14 -12.16 -13.10
CA ILE A 350 -0.78 -10.98 -13.72
C ILE A 350 -0.21 -10.74 -15.11
N ALA A 351 1.09 -10.99 -15.32
CA ALA A 351 1.73 -10.84 -16.61
C ALA A 351 1.16 -11.78 -17.70
N GLU A 352 0.61 -12.93 -17.32
CA GLU A 352 0.06 -13.96 -18.22
C GLU A 352 -1.28 -13.59 -18.84
N HIS A 353 -2.08 -12.80 -18.13
CA HIS A 353 -3.46 -12.49 -18.48
C HIS A 353 -3.60 -10.98 -18.72
N PRO A 354 -3.20 -10.50 -19.92
CA PRO A 354 -3.15 -9.08 -20.25
C PRO A 354 -4.50 -8.39 -20.31
#